data_AF-A0A2G1VLQ3-F1
#
_entry.id   AF-A0A2G1VLQ3-F1
#
_cell.length_a   1.000
_cell.length_b   1.000
_cell.length_c   1.000
_cell.angle_alpha   90.00
_cell.angle_beta   90.00
_cell.angle_gamma   90.00
#
_symmetry.space_group_name_H-M   'P 1'
#
loop_
_entity.id
_entity.type
_entity.pdbx_description
1 polymer ?
#
loop_
_entity_poly.entity_id
_entity_poly.type
_entity_poly.pdbx_seq_one_letter_code
_entity_poly.pdbx_strand_id
1 'polypeptide(L)'
;MITEKQYSQIAQEQNIEVAAIKAVNEVEARGKATFKDGSLKILFEGHVFWRELKKKGIDPKDHVQGKEDILYEDWTSKHYQGGLAEYDRLKRAIEIDEEAAMRSCSWGAFQIMGFHAEKLGFKDVFDFVSFLRTGEFQNLQMFIKYCEVNNLLRHLRSKNWKAFARGYNGPGYAQNRYDIKLESAYIGFKKQ
;
A
#
# COMPACT_ATOMS: atom_id res chain seq x y z
N MET A 1 4.47 16.80 3.65
CA MET A 1 5.27 16.42 4.82
C MET A 1 4.34 16.27 6.00
N ILE A 2 4.48 15.19 6.76
CA ILE A 2 3.69 14.92 7.97
C ILE A 2 4.28 15.72 9.13
N THR A 3 3.41 16.41 9.88
CA THR A 3 3.81 17.27 11.01
C THR A 3 3.91 16.49 12.33
N GLU A 4 4.65 17.03 13.31
CA GLU A 4 4.71 16.47 14.67
C GLU A 4 3.33 16.33 15.33
N LYS A 5 2.44 17.30 15.10
CA LYS A 5 1.06 17.26 15.59
C LYS A 5 0.28 16.08 14.99
N GLN A 6 0.47 15.82 13.70
CA GLN A 6 -0.16 14.70 13.01
C GLN A 6 0.36 13.34 13.49
N TYR A 7 1.67 13.21 13.74
CA TYR A 7 2.20 12.00 14.37
C TYR A 7 1.65 11.80 15.79
N SER A 8 1.59 12.87 16.57
CA SER A 8 1.06 12.85 17.94
C SER A 8 -0.42 12.45 17.97
N GLN A 9 -1.20 12.94 17.01
CA GLN A 9 -2.60 12.56 16.85
C GLN A 9 -2.76 11.05 16.67
N ILE A 10 -2.07 10.46 15.69
CA ILE A 10 -2.14 9.01 15.43
C ILE A 10 -1.66 8.21 16.64
N ALA A 11 -0.56 8.64 17.26
CA ALA A 11 0.01 8.01 18.44
C ALA A 11 -1.01 7.94 19.60
N GLN A 12 -1.70 9.05 19.86
CA GLN A 12 -2.73 9.13 20.89
C GLN A 12 -3.94 8.25 20.56
N GLU A 13 -4.47 8.34 19.34
CA GLU A 13 -5.62 7.55 18.89
C GLU A 13 -5.38 6.05 19.00
N GLN A 14 -4.15 5.60 18.73
CA GLN A 14 -3.80 4.18 18.67
C GLN A 14 -3.13 3.64 19.93
N ASN A 15 -2.84 4.50 20.91
CA ASN A 15 -2.02 4.20 22.09
C ASN A 15 -0.66 3.58 21.69
N ILE A 16 0.05 4.22 20.77
CA ILE A 16 1.37 3.84 20.27
C ILE A 16 2.30 5.03 20.45
N GLU A 17 3.57 4.79 20.79
CA GLU A 17 4.53 5.89 20.90
C GLU A 17 4.75 6.62 19.57
N VAL A 18 4.86 7.94 19.62
CA VAL A 18 5.18 8.79 18.45
C VAL A 18 6.42 8.28 17.72
N ALA A 19 7.47 7.90 18.46
CA ALA A 19 8.70 7.35 17.89
C ALA A 19 8.46 6.07 17.08
N ALA A 20 7.51 5.22 17.49
CA ALA A 20 7.17 4.00 16.77
C ALA A 20 6.39 4.31 15.48
N ILE A 21 5.48 5.28 15.52
CA ILE A 21 4.75 5.74 14.31
C ILE A 21 5.73 6.37 13.30
N LYS A 22 6.68 7.17 13.76
CA LYS A 22 7.73 7.73 12.89
C LYS A 22 8.63 6.64 12.30
N ALA A 23 9.01 5.65 13.11
CA ALA A 23 9.84 4.53 12.66
C ALA A 23 9.17 3.73 11.52
N VAL A 24 7.89 3.37 11.67
CA VAL A 24 7.17 2.67 10.58
C VAL A 24 6.97 3.56 9.36
N ASN A 25 6.72 4.86 9.54
CA ASN A 25 6.61 5.79 8.42
C ASN A 25 7.95 5.90 7.66
N GLU A 26 9.08 5.95 8.36
CA GLU A 26 10.41 6.02 7.73
C GLU A 26 10.76 4.74 6.97
N VAL A 27 10.49 3.58 7.56
CA VAL A 27 10.97 2.30 7.01
C VAL A 27 10.01 1.69 5.98
N GLU A 28 8.70 1.82 6.19
CA GLU A 28 7.70 1.14 5.35
C GLU A 28 7.18 2.01 4.20
N ALA A 29 7.31 3.34 4.30
CA ALA A 29 6.94 4.21 3.19
C ALA A 29 8.01 4.18 2.09
N ARG A 30 7.58 4.11 0.83
CA ARG A 30 8.45 4.25 -0.35
C ARG A 30 8.77 5.72 -0.66
N GLY A 31 9.11 6.50 0.37
CA GLY A 31 9.29 7.95 0.30
C GLY A 31 7.96 8.69 0.02
N LYS A 32 8.00 9.72 -0.83
CA LYS A 32 6.80 10.50 -1.20
C LYS A 32 5.69 9.62 -1.75
N ALA A 33 4.45 9.92 -1.41
CA ALA A 33 3.27 9.20 -1.93
C ALA A 33 3.03 9.41 -3.43
N THR A 34 3.56 10.51 -4.01
CA THR A 34 3.33 10.92 -5.39
C THR A 34 4.61 10.93 -6.23
N PHE A 35 4.44 10.86 -7.55
CA PHE A 35 5.43 11.22 -8.54
C PHE A 35 5.57 12.75 -8.66
N LYS A 36 6.53 13.21 -9.46
CA LYS A 36 6.81 14.65 -9.63
C LYS A 36 5.65 15.42 -10.26
N ASP A 37 4.82 14.76 -11.06
CA ASP A 37 3.64 15.33 -11.69
C ASP A 37 2.40 15.39 -10.76
N GLY A 38 2.54 14.92 -9.51
CA GLY A 38 1.46 14.89 -8.52
C GLY A 38 0.60 13.63 -8.56
N SER A 39 0.78 12.74 -9.54
CA SER A 39 0.07 11.46 -9.56
C SER A 39 0.55 10.55 -8.42
N LEU A 40 -0.32 9.73 -7.83
CA LEU A 40 0.08 8.79 -6.78
C LEU A 40 1.05 7.75 -7.34
N LYS A 41 2.01 7.31 -6.53
CA LYS A 41 2.81 6.12 -6.85
C LYS A 41 1.90 4.91 -6.91
N ILE A 42 2.05 4.12 -7.97
CA ILE A 42 1.31 2.88 -8.15
C ILE A 42 2.22 1.73 -8.57
N LEU A 43 1.73 0.51 -8.34
CA LEU A 43 2.17 -0.69 -9.06
C LEU A 43 0.91 -1.42 -9.50
N PHE A 44 0.80 -1.71 -10.80
CA PHE A 44 -0.35 -2.42 -11.35
C PHE A 44 -0.09 -3.93 -11.34
N GLU A 45 -1.03 -4.70 -10.81
CA GLU A 45 -0.92 -6.14 -10.64
C GLU A 45 -1.85 -6.88 -11.60
N GLY A 46 -1.33 -7.35 -12.74
CA GLY A 46 -2.16 -7.99 -13.79
C GLY A 46 -2.85 -9.28 -13.34
N HIS A 47 -2.21 -10.06 -12.46
CA HIS A 47 -2.82 -11.23 -11.81
C HIS A 47 -3.93 -10.89 -10.82
N VAL A 48 -3.86 -9.72 -10.19
CA VAL A 48 -4.98 -9.21 -9.38
C VAL A 48 -6.09 -8.76 -10.31
N PHE A 49 -5.77 -8.11 -11.43
CA PHE A 49 -6.78 -7.68 -12.40
C PHE A 49 -7.55 -8.85 -13.00
N TRP A 50 -6.85 -9.92 -13.38
CA TRP A 50 -7.45 -11.20 -13.75
C TRP A 50 -8.48 -11.67 -12.71
N ARG A 51 -8.12 -11.66 -11.43
CA ARG A 51 -9.01 -12.07 -10.33
C ARG A 51 -10.18 -11.10 -10.12
N GLU A 52 -9.95 -9.79 -10.16
CA GLU A 52 -11.01 -8.79 -9.95
C GLU A 52 -12.04 -8.82 -11.09
N LEU A 53 -11.62 -9.04 -12.34
CA LEU A 53 -12.55 -9.28 -13.47
C LEU A 53 -13.43 -10.51 -13.24
N LYS A 54 -12.82 -11.64 -12.82
CA LYS A 54 -13.58 -12.87 -12.52
C LYS A 54 -14.62 -12.67 -11.42
N LYS A 55 -14.33 -11.86 -10.40
CA LYS A 55 -15.30 -11.51 -9.35
C LYS A 55 -16.51 -10.74 -9.89
N LYS A 56 -16.36 -10.02 -11.00
CA LYS A 56 -17.42 -9.29 -11.70
C LYS A 56 -18.12 -10.14 -12.77
N GLY A 57 -17.75 -11.42 -12.91
CA GLY A 57 -18.31 -12.32 -13.92
C GLY A 57 -17.77 -12.07 -15.33
N ILE A 58 -16.67 -11.31 -15.47
CA ILE A 58 -15.99 -11.08 -16.74
C ILE A 58 -14.90 -12.15 -16.88
N ASP A 59 -14.89 -12.92 -17.98
CA ASP A 59 -13.81 -13.88 -18.25
C ASP A 59 -12.58 -13.15 -18.81
N PRO A 60 -11.44 -13.11 -18.07
CA PRO A 60 -10.23 -12.45 -18.53
C PRO A 60 -9.69 -13.00 -19.86
N LYS A 61 -10.00 -14.27 -20.18
CA LYS A 61 -9.54 -14.92 -21.41
C LYS A 61 -10.07 -14.24 -22.67
N ASP A 62 -11.24 -13.62 -22.59
CA ASP A 62 -11.85 -12.90 -23.71
C ASP A 62 -11.11 -11.58 -24.03
N HIS A 63 -10.26 -11.10 -23.11
CA HIS A 63 -9.58 -9.81 -23.21
C HIS A 63 -8.05 -9.91 -23.33
N VAL A 64 -7.47 -11.08 -23.10
CA VAL A 64 -6.01 -11.26 -22.92
C VAL A 64 -5.19 -11.01 -24.19
N GLN A 65 -5.76 -11.24 -25.38
CA GLN A 65 -5.03 -11.14 -26.63
C GLN A 65 -4.44 -9.73 -26.83
N GLY A 66 -3.11 -9.64 -26.90
CA GLY A 66 -2.37 -8.38 -27.01
C GLY A 66 -2.31 -7.54 -25.73
N LYS A 67 -2.72 -8.12 -24.59
CA LYS A 67 -2.75 -7.49 -23.26
C LYS A 67 -2.13 -8.41 -22.19
N GLU A 68 -1.23 -9.31 -22.61
CA GLU A 68 -0.58 -10.30 -21.76
C GLU A 68 0.28 -9.67 -20.65
N ASP A 69 0.62 -8.39 -20.78
CA ASP A 69 1.38 -7.64 -19.78
C ASP A 69 0.51 -6.95 -18.71
N ILE A 70 -0.81 -6.95 -18.90
CA ILE A 70 -1.79 -6.44 -17.92
C ILE A 70 -2.81 -7.50 -17.48
N LEU A 71 -2.87 -8.65 -18.16
CA LEU A 71 -3.76 -9.76 -17.85
C LEU A 71 -3.01 -11.09 -17.90
N TYR A 72 -2.85 -11.73 -16.75
CA TYR A 72 -2.19 -13.02 -16.60
C TYR A 72 -2.68 -13.69 -15.32
N GLU A 73 -2.79 -15.02 -15.26
CA GLU A 73 -3.40 -15.71 -14.10
C GLU A 73 -2.44 -15.81 -12.91
N ASP A 74 -1.19 -16.17 -13.16
CA ASP A 74 -0.18 -16.40 -12.13
C ASP A 74 0.67 -15.16 -11.85
N TRP A 75 1.02 -14.94 -10.58
CA TRP A 75 1.90 -13.83 -10.22
C TRP A 75 3.24 -13.89 -10.96
N THR A 76 3.67 -12.76 -11.53
CA THR A 76 4.98 -12.57 -12.14
C THR A 76 5.40 -11.10 -12.08
N SER A 77 6.70 -10.85 -11.90
CA SER A 77 7.29 -9.52 -11.93
C SER A 77 7.76 -9.09 -13.33
N LYS A 78 7.69 -9.97 -14.34
CA LYS A 78 8.21 -9.74 -15.70
C LYS A 78 7.62 -8.49 -16.37
N HIS A 79 6.39 -8.14 -16.04
CA HIS A 79 5.63 -7.09 -16.72
C HIS A 79 5.72 -5.72 -16.04
N TYR A 80 6.32 -5.65 -14.85
CA TYR A 80 6.48 -4.38 -14.15
C TYR A 80 7.40 -3.44 -14.94
N GLN A 81 6.88 -2.24 -15.23
CA GLN A 81 7.63 -1.16 -15.86
C GLN A 81 8.16 -0.18 -14.80
N GLY A 82 7.42 -0.05 -13.70
CA GLY A 82 7.73 0.87 -12.61
C GLY A 82 7.51 2.34 -12.98
N GLY A 83 7.49 3.19 -11.95
CA GLY A 83 7.34 4.63 -12.15
C GLY A 83 6.02 5.01 -12.81
N LEU A 84 6.06 6.03 -13.67
CA LEU A 84 4.88 6.51 -14.40
C LEU A 84 4.39 5.53 -15.47
N ALA A 85 5.23 4.62 -15.95
CA ALA A 85 4.84 3.64 -16.97
C ALA A 85 3.79 2.61 -16.44
N GLU A 86 3.65 2.48 -15.12
CA GLU A 86 2.55 1.72 -14.52
C GLU A 86 1.18 2.36 -14.80
N TYR A 87 1.11 3.68 -15.01
CA TYR A 87 -0.15 4.32 -15.42
C TYR A 87 -0.56 3.95 -16.84
N ASP A 88 0.37 3.60 -17.72
CA ASP A 88 0.05 3.15 -19.08
C ASP A 88 -0.49 1.72 -19.08
N ARG A 89 -0.05 0.89 -18.13
CA ARG A 89 -0.67 -0.42 -17.83
C ARG A 89 -2.07 -0.23 -17.25
N LEU A 90 -2.23 0.64 -16.26
CA LEU A 90 -3.52 0.95 -15.64
C LEU A 90 -4.54 1.50 -16.65
N LYS A 91 -4.16 2.46 -17.51
CA LYS A 91 -5.07 3.04 -18.52
C LYS A 91 -5.65 1.97 -19.45
N ARG A 92 -4.82 1.04 -19.93
CA ARG A 92 -5.29 -0.08 -20.78
C ARG A 92 -6.19 -1.05 -20.02
N ALA A 93 -5.99 -1.25 -18.72
CA ALA A 93 -6.88 -2.05 -17.89
C ALA A 93 -8.24 -1.36 -17.65
N ILE A 94 -8.23 -0.02 -17.49
CA ILE A 94 -9.45 0.80 -17.34
C ILE A 94 -10.36 0.69 -18.56
N GLU A 95 -9.81 0.52 -19.76
CA GLU A 95 -10.59 0.30 -20.99
C GLU A 95 -11.43 -0.99 -20.95
N ILE A 96 -11.08 -1.96 -20.09
CA ILE A 96 -11.83 -3.21 -19.91
C ILE A 96 -12.83 -3.07 -18.76
N ASP A 97 -12.35 -2.73 -17.57
CA ASP A 97 -13.19 -2.44 -16.40
C ASP A 97 -12.44 -1.52 -15.43
N GLU A 98 -12.92 -0.29 -15.30
CA GLU A 98 -12.27 0.74 -14.49
C GLU A 98 -12.13 0.36 -13.02
N GLU A 99 -13.21 -0.12 -12.41
CA GLU A 99 -13.21 -0.45 -10.98
C GLU A 99 -12.25 -1.61 -10.69
N ALA A 100 -12.33 -2.70 -11.47
CA ALA A 100 -11.43 -3.83 -11.32
C ALA A 100 -9.96 -3.43 -11.54
N ALA A 101 -9.69 -2.54 -12.50
CA ALA A 101 -8.34 -2.03 -12.75
C ALA A 101 -7.82 -1.23 -11.56
N MET A 102 -8.64 -0.32 -11.01
CA MET A 102 -8.28 0.50 -9.85
C MET A 102 -8.06 -0.35 -8.59
N ARG A 103 -8.86 -1.40 -8.39
CA ARG A 103 -8.69 -2.39 -7.30
C ARG A 103 -7.39 -3.19 -7.42
N SER A 104 -6.85 -3.28 -8.63
CA SER A 104 -5.67 -4.08 -8.98
C SER A 104 -4.36 -3.31 -8.90
N CYS A 105 -4.40 -2.06 -8.44
CA CYS A 105 -3.21 -1.27 -8.13
C CYS A 105 -2.92 -1.27 -6.63
N SER A 106 -1.65 -1.28 -6.25
CA SER A 106 -1.20 -0.71 -4.98
C SER A 106 -1.07 0.79 -5.11
N TRP A 107 -1.39 1.53 -4.04
CA TRP A 107 -1.46 2.99 -4.09
C TRP A 107 -0.58 3.67 -3.03
N GLY A 108 0.01 4.79 -3.43
CA GLY A 108 0.63 5.75 -2.54
C GLY A 108 1.92 5.26 -1.87
N ALA A 109 2.26 5.90 -0.75
CA ALA A 109 3.55 5.71 -0.09
C ALA A 109 3.74 4.28 0.46
N PHE A 110 2.67 3.68 0.97
CA PHE A 110 2.69 2.37 1.63
C PHE A 110 2.28 1.22 0.72
N GLN A 111 1.89 1.50 -0.54
CA GLN A 111 1.56 0.49 -1.54
C GLN A 111 0.44 -0.47 -1.07
N ILE A 112 -0.62 0.08 -0.49
CA ILE A 112 -1.79 -0.70 -0.08
C ILE A 112 -2.65 -0.98 -1.32
N MET A 113 -3.05 -2.24 -1.50
CA MET A 113 -3.85 -2.67 -2.66
C MET A 113 -5.28 -2.09 -2.63
N GLY A 114 -5.75 -1.61 -3.78
CA GLY A 114 -7.07 -1.00 -3.94
C GLY A 114 -8.23 -1.93 -3.59
N PHE A 115 -8.09 -3.24 -3.81
CA PHE A 115 -9.12 -4.22 -3.43
C PHE A 115 -9.39 -4.28 -1.91
N HIS A 116 -8.56 -3.65 -1.07
CA HIS A 116 -8.80 -3.54 0.37
C HIS A 116 -9.76 -2.40 0.76
N ALA A 117 -10.16 -1.53 -0.17
CA ALA A 117 -10.92 -0.30 0.11
C ALA A 117 -12.09 -0.51 1.09
N GLU A 118 -12.98 -1.47 0.85
CA GLU A 118 -14.16 -1.70 1.69
C GLU A 118 -13.79 -2.28 3.05
N LYS A 119 -12.80 -3.18 3.10
CA LYS A 119 -12.29 -3.71 4.39
C LYS A 119 -11.65 -2.61 5.23
N LEU A 120 -11.19 -1.55 4.59
CA LEU A 120 -10.60 -0.38 5.20
C LEU A 120 -11.63 0.71 5.56
N GLY A 121 -12.91 0.48 5.23
CA GLY A 121 -14.03 1.36 5.58
C GLY A 121 -14.39 2.39 4.52
N PHE A 122 -13.84 2.29 3.31
CA PHE A 122 -14.20 3.16 2.18
C PHE A 122 -15.42 2.61 1.46
N LYS A 123 -16.16 3.51 0.81
CA LYS A 123 -17.33 3.12 0.00
C LYS A 123 -16.92 2.19 -1.15
N ASP A 124 -15.84 2.55 -1.84
CA ASP A 124 -15.31 1.87 -3.01
C ASP A 124 -13.83 2.24 -3.20
N VAL A 125 -13.20 1.69 -4.23
CA VAL A 125 -11.79 1.96 -4.54
C VAL A 125 -11.54 3.43 -4.95
N PHE A 126 -12.53 4.12 -5.52
CA PHE A 126 -12.38 5.50 -5.96
C PHE A 126 -12.30 6.44 -4.76
N ASP A 127 -13.15 6.23 -3.76
CA ASP A 127 -13.11 6.93 -2.47
C ASP A 127 -11.76 6.71 -1.75
N PHE A 128 -11.28 5.47 -1.72
CA PHE A 128 -9.96 5.12 -1.19
C PHE A 128 -8.82 5.87 -1.89
N VAL A 129 -8.80 5.88 -3.23
CA VAL A 129 -7.75 6.58 -4.01
C VAL A 129 -7.85 8.10 -3.83
N SER A 130 -9.06 8.64 -3.76
CA SER A 130 -9.29 10.07 -3.50
C SER A 130 -8.74 10.49 -2.14
N PHE A 131 -9.00 9.69 -1.09
CA PHE A 131 -8.46 9.92 0.24
C PHE A 131 -6.92 9.96 0.23
N LEU A 132 -6.28 8.97 -0.40
CA LEU A 132 -4.83 8.91 -0.52
C LEU A 132 -4.20 10.08 -1.30
N ARG A 133 -4.91 10.64 -2.30
CA ARG A 133 -4.44 11.80 -3.06
C ARG A 133 -4.36 13.08 -2.24
N THR A 134 -5.04 13.14 -1.09
CA THR A 134 -5.09 14.34 -0.23
C THR A 134 -3.73 14.66 0.38
N GLY A 135 -2.90 13.64 0.66
CA GLY A 135 -1.53 13.88 1.11
C GLY A 135 -0.86 12.73 1.85
N GLU A 136 0.38 12.97 2.26
CA GLU A 136 1.21 11.99 2.97
C GLU A 136 0.62 11.60 4.32
N PHE A 137 -0.09 12.51 4.99
CA PHE A 137 -0.75 12.18 6.26
C PHE A 137 -1.88 11.17 6.05
N GLN A 138 -2.71 11.33 5.02
CA GLN A 138 -3.76 10.36 4.67
C GLN A 138 -3.16 9.01 4.29
N ASN A 139 -2.01 9.00 3.60
CA ASN A 139 -1.28 7.75 3.34
C ASN A 139 -0.85 7.05 4.63
N LEU A 140 -0.32 7.79 5.62
CA LEU A 140 0.05 7.23 6.92
C LEU A 140 -1.18 6.77 7.71
N GLN A 141 -2.25 7.57 7.77
CA GLN A 141 -3.51 7.16 8.39
C GLN A 141 -4.03 5.86 7.77
N MET A 142 -3.92 5.74 6.45
CA MET A 142 -4.38 4.55 5.76
C MET A 142 -3.54 3.32 6.10
N PHE A 143 -2.22 3.47 6.17
CA PHE A 143 -1.33 2.41 6.62
C PHE A 143 -1.63 1.97 8.05
N ILE A 144 -1.85 2.90 8.97
CA ILE A 144 -2.20 2.58 10.35
C ILE A 144 -3.53 1.83 10.43
N LYS A 145 -4.54 2.25 9.66
CA LYS A 145 -5.81 1.55 9.56
C LYS A 145 -5.66 0.15 8.95
N TYR A 146 -4.81 -0.01 7.93
CA TYR A 146 -4.45 -1.33 7.40
C TYR A 146 -3.81 -2.22 8.46
N CYS A 147 -2.89 -1.67 9.25
CA CYS A 147 -2.29 -2.39 10.38
C CYS A 147 -3.33 -2.74 11.47
N GLU A 148 -4.33 -1.89 11.69
CA GLU A 148 -5.42 -2.16 12.63
C GLU A 148 -6.23 -3.37 12.19
N VAL A 149 -6.76 -3.35 10.96
CA VAL A 149 -7.63 -4.43 10.45
C VAL A 149 -6.91 -5.77 10.31
N ASN A 150 -5.58 -5.74 10.16
CA ASN A 150 -4.73 -6.93 10.10
C ASN A 150 -4.10 -7.30 11.47
N ASN A 151 -4.53 -6.66 12.57
CA ASN A 151 -4.08 -6.94 13.93
C ASN A 151 -2.56 -6.82 14.12
N LEU A 152 -1.94 -5.86 13.44
CA LEU A 152 -0.51 -5.58 13.50
C LEU A 152 -0.17 -4.51 14.53
N LEU A 153 -1.12 -3.63 14.89
CA LEU A 153 -0.87 -2.54 15.84
C LEU A 153 -0.40 -3.01 17.21
N ARG A 154 -0.85 -4.19 17.66
CA ARG A 154 -0.37 -4.80 18.92
C ARG A 154 1.15 -4.94 18.95
N HIS A 155 1.77 -5.23 17.81
CA HIS A 155 3.22 -5.40 17.70
C HIS A 155 3.95 -4.06 17.75
N LEU A 156 3.32 -2.97 17.28
CA LEU A 156 3.86 -1.63 17.46
C LEU A 156 3.75 -1.18 18.91
N ARG A 157 2.63 -1.44 19.57
CA ARG A 157 2.44 -1.16 21.01
C ARG A 157 3.47 -1.89 21.87
N SER A 158 3.71 -3.17 21.59
CA SER A 158 4.68 -3.99 22.31
C SER A 158 6.11 -3.88 21.75
N LYS A 159 6.35 -3.04 20.73
CA LYS A 159 7.64 -2.87 20.04
C LYS A 159 8.26 -4.19 19.56
N ASN A 160 7.41 -5.14 19.17
CA ASN A 160 7.86 -6.41 18.61
C ASN A 160 8.08 -6.25 17.09
N TRP A 161 9.21 -5.63 16.74
CA TRP A 161 9.57 -5.30 15.35
C TRP A 161 9.65 -6.52 14.45
N LYS A 162 10.12 -7.65 14.99
CA LYS A 162 10.18 -8.93 14.27
C LYS A 162 8.78 -9.41 13.86
N ALA A 163 7.85 -9.44 14.81
CA ALA A 163 6.48 -9.87 14.53
C ALA A 163 5.74 -8.88 13.64
N PHE A 164 5.95 -7.57 13.83
CA PHE A 164 5.40 -6.55 12.95
C PHE A 164 5.90 -6.71 11.52
N ALA A 165 7.22 -6.77 11.32
CA ALA A 165 7.84 -6.90 10.01
C ALA A 165 7.42 -8.18 9.30
N ARG A 166 7.34 -9.31 10.01
CA ARG A 166 6.80 -10.56 9.45
C ARG A 166 5.34 -10.43 9.02
N GLY A 167 4.52 -9.75 9.83
CA GLY A 167 3.10 -9.58 9.55
C GLY A 167 2.82 -8.63 8.38
N TYR A 168 3.60 -7.56 8.23
CA TYR A 168 3.43 -6.57 7.16
C TYR A 168 4.16 -6.95 5.86
N ASN A 169 5.45 -7.29 5.96
CA ASN A 169 6.33 -7.57 4.80
C ASN A 169 6.37 -9.07 4.43
N GLY A 170 5.70 -9.93 5.19
CA GLY A 170 5.66 -11.38 4.95
C GLY A 170 6.88 -12.15 5.48
N PRO A 171 6.93 -13.47 5.27
CA PRO A 171 7.96 -14.34 5.85
C PRO A 171 9.40 -14.01 5.42
N GLY A 172 9.57 -13.37 4.26
CA GLY A 172 10.86 -12.93 3.72
C GLY A 172 11.43 -11.65 4.34
N TYR A 173 10.73 -11.00 5.28
CA TYR A 173 11.11 -9.69 5.82
C TYR A 173 12.57 -9.59 6.30
N ALA A 174 13.12 -10.69 6.85
CA ALA A 174 14.46 -10.73 7.42
C ALA A 174 15.56 -10.55 6.36
N GLN A 175 15.33 -10.99 5.11
CA GLN A 175 16.29 -10.84 4.00
C GLN A 175 16.55 -9.36 3.71
N ASN A 176 15.53 -8.52 3.88
CA ASN A 176 15.59 -7.07 3.71
C ASN A 176 15.82 -6.31 5.01
N ARG A 177 16.03 -7.03 6.13
CA ARG A 177 16.33 -6.52 7.48
C ARG A 177 15.29 -5.52 8.00
N TYR A 178 14.01 -5.73 7.67
CA TYR A 178 12.93 -4.81 8.06
C TYR A 178 12.81 -4.62 9.57
N ASP A 179 12.92 -5.70 10.35
CA ASP A 179 12.90 -5.68 11.81
C ASP A 179 14.03 -4.81 12.39
N ILE A 180 15.26 -5.00 11.90
CA ILE A 180 16.43 -4.24 12.35
C ILE A 180 16.30 -2.76 11.99
N LYS A 181 15.80 -2.45 10.79
CA LYS A 181 15.57 -1.07 10.33
C LYS A 181 14.54 -0.36 11.20
N LEU A 182 13.41 -1.03 11.48
CA LEU A 182 12.34 -0.52 12.34
C LEU A 182 12.84 -0.23 13.75
N GLU A 183 13.57 -1.18 14.36
CA GLU A 183 14.13 -1.00 15.69
C GLU A 183 15.12 0.17 15.74
N SER A 184 16.01 0.24 14.75
CA SER A 184 17.02 1.30 14.65
C SER A 184 16.38 2.68 14.50
N ALA A 185 15.38 2.80 13.62
CA ALA A 185 14.63 4.05 13.43
C ALA A 185 13.89 4.45 14.71
N TYR A 186 13.24 3.51 15.39
CA TYR A 186 12.56 3.76 16.66
C TYR A 186 13.53 4.31 17.73
N ILE A 187 14.70 3.67 17.90
CA ILE A 187 15.72 4.13 18.84
C ILE A 187 16.20 5.54 18.48
N GLY A 188 16.37 5.84 17.19
CA GLY A 188 16.73 7.17 16.70
C GLY A 188 15.72 8.24 17.10
N PHE A 189 14.43 7.99 16.87
CA PHE A 189 13.36 8.92 17.24
C PHE A 189 13.11 9.01 18.74
N LYS A 190 13.46 7.98 19.52
CA LYS A 190 13.27 8.00 20.97
C LYS A 190 14.29 8.89 21.70
N LYS A 191 15.44 9.16 21.06
CA LYS A 191 16.51 10.00 21.60
C LYS A 191 16.34 11.49 21.29
N GLN A 192 15.43 11.83 20.37
CA GLN A 192 15.06 13.20 20.01
C GLN A 192 14.01 13.73 20.98
#